data_AF-A0A2E6KDA6-F1
#
_entry.id   AF-A0A2E6KDA6-F1
#
_cell.length_a   1.000
_cell.length_b   1.000
_cell.length_c   1.000
_cell.angle_alpha   90.00
_cell.angle_beta   90.00
_cell.angle_gamma   90.00
#
_symmetry.space_group_name_H-M   'P 1'
#
loop_
_entity.id
_entity.type
_entity.pdbx_description
1 polymer ?
#
loop_
_entity_poly.entity_id
_entity_poly.type
_entity_poly.pdbx_seq_one_letter_code
_entity_poly.pdbx_strand_id
1 'polypeptide(L)'
;MVRPTYSDTWQKWESYMDLPWWNNKQAIGGCYNIILKFYEEQYGIPLYDYPSEKKYFFKTDYIQNAAPVGNTEVYKGNNMEPFDHTIMQEGDVMIMRLYIDPLRGGYRNAEGHRLCNHIGIYLEGGYMLHHPYQGYSRIEDLEGEGSMYLSYTELVLRKKS
;
A
#
# COMPACT_ATOMS: atom_id res chain seq x y z
N MET A 1 -2.26 -24.34 -1.30
CA MET A 1 -2.81 -23.91 -2.61
C MET A 1 -1.65 -23.63 -3.54
N VAL A 2 -1.81 -23.83 -4.84
CA VAL A 2 -0.76 -23.48 -5.83
C VAL A 2 -0.78 -21.96 -5.99
N ARG A 3 0.41 -21.34 -5.99
CA ARG A 3 0.56 -19.89 -6.21
C ARG A 3 -0.02 -19.52 -7.59
N PRO A 4 -0.93 -18.53 -7.72
CA PRO A 4 -1.43 -18.07 -9.01
C PRO A 4 -0.27 -17.55 -9.87
N THR A 5 -0.43 -17.53 -11.19
CA THR A 5 0.56 -16.88 -12.05
C THR A 5 0.37 -15.36 -12.05
N TYR A 6 1.39 -14.63 -12.51
CA TYR A 6 1.26 -13.18 -12.74
C TYR A 6 0.11 -12.88 -13.70
N SER A 7 -0.04 -13.64 -14.78
CA SER A 7 -1.11 -13.45 -15.77
C SER A 7 -2.50 -13.65 -15.17
N ASP A 8 -2.69 -14.69 -14.35
CA ASP A 8 -3.97 -14.93 -13.66
C ASP A 8 -4.30 -13.77 -12.71
N THR A 9 -3.29 -13.30 -11.98
CA THR A 9 -3.44 -12.19 -11.03
C THR A 9 -3.73 -10.88 -11.75
N TRP A 10 -3.02 -10.60 -12.84
CA TRP A 10 -3.23 -9.42 -13.67
C TRP A 10 -4.63 -9.41 -14.26
N GLN A 11 -5.09 -10.54 -14.82
CA GLN A 11 -6.44 -10.65 -15.38
C GLN A 11 -7.53 -10.44 -14.31
N LYS A 12 -7.34 -10.98 -13.10
CA LYS A 12 -8.29 -10.79 -11.99
C LYS A 12 -8.42 -9.30 -11.59
N TRP A 13 -7.32 -8.55 -11.69
CA TRP A 13 -7.22 -7.17 -11.17
C TRP A 13 -7.01 -6.11 -12.25
N GLU A 14 -7.32 -6.43 -13.52
CA GLU A 14 -7.04 -5.57 -14.68
C GLU A 14 -7.64 -4.17 -14.55
N SER A 15 -8.78 -4.03 -13.88
CA SER A 15 -9.47 -2.74 -13.65
C SER A 15 -8.68 -1.77 -12.76
N TYR A 16 -7.66 -2.27 -12.06
CA TYR A 16 -6.76 -1.49 -11.21
C TYR A 16 -5.41 -1.23 -11.88
N MET A 17 -5.15 -1.77 -13.07
CA MET A 17 -3.88 -1.64 -13.77
C MET A 17 -3.84 -0.39 -14.65
N ASP A 18 -2.63 0.11 -14.89
CA ASP A 18 -2.36 1.19 -15.83
C ASP A 18 -3.11 2.51 -15.54
N LEU A 19 -3.54 2.71 -14.28
CA LEU A 19 -4.19 3.94 -13.86
C LEU A 19 -3.12 5.03 -13.69
N PRO A 20 -3.28 6.21 -14.32
CA PRO A 20 -2.28 7.26 -14.27
C PRO A 20 -2.23 7.93 -12.89
N TRP A 21 -1.03 8.32 -12.45
CA TRP A 21 -0.83 9.02 -11.17
C TRP A 21 -1.54 10.39 -11.10
N TRP A 22 -1.77 11.06 -12.23
CA TRP A 22 -2.01 12.52 -12.27
C TRP A 22 -3.40 13.00 -12.69
N ASN A 23 -4.42 12.14 -12.79
CA ASN A 23 -5.71 12.62 -13.25
C ASN A 23 -6.43 13.44 -12.14
N ASN A 24 -6.61 14.74 -12.40
CA ASN A 24 -7.40 15.75 -11.64
C ASN A 24 -6.78 16.51 -10.45
N LYS A 25 -5.63 17.17 -10.67
CA LYS A 25 -5.00 18.22 -9.82
C LYS A 25 -4.50 17.73 -8.45
N GLN A 26 -3.18 17.82 -8.28
CA GLN A 26 -2.41 17.54 -7.05
C GLN A 26 -2.27 16.05 -6.71
N ALA A 27 -1.45 15.34 -7.47
CA ALA A 27 -1.11 13.93 -7.21
C ALA A 27 -0.12 13.76 -6.05
N ILE A 28 -0.54 14.19 -4.87
CA ILE A 28 0.06 13.87 -3.58
C ILE A 28 -0.73 12.67 -3.05
N GLY A 29 -0.12 11.48 -2.95
CA GLY A 29 -0.77 10.28 -2.39
C GLY A 29 -1.39 9.29 -3.38
N GLY A 30 -0.92 9.19 -4.63
CA GLY A 30 -1.45 8.23 -5.61
C GLY A 30 -1.42 6.76 -5.16
N CYS A 31 -0.42 6.37 -4.36
CA CYS A 31 -0.37 5.04 -3.73
C CYS A 31 -1.52 4.79 -2.76
N TYR A 32 -2.16 5.81 -2.19
CA TYR A 32 -3.34 5.66 -1.34
C TYR A 32 -4.65 5.72 -2.09
N ASN A 33 -4.70 6.48 -3.20
CA ASN A 33 -5.90 6.53 -4.05
C ASN A 33 -6.30 5.15 -4.56
N ILE A 34 -5.33 4.29 -4.89
CA ILE A 34 -5.61 2.91 -5.30
C ILE A 34 -6.19 2.08 -4.14
N ILE A 35 -5.78 2.35 -2.90
CA ILE A 35 -6.29 1.70 -1.69
C ILE A 35 -7.73 2.12 -1.41
N LEU A 36 -8.01 3.43 -1.49
CA LEU A 36 -9.37 3.99 -1.37
C LEU A 36 -10.31 3.31 -2.35
N LYS A 37 -9.93 3.31 -3.64
CA LYS A 37 -10.72 2.70 -4.72
C LYS A 37 -10.95 1.20 -4.48
N PHE A 38 -9.90 0.45 -4.13
CA PHE A 38 -10.01 -0.98 -3.88
C PHE A 38 -10.95 -1.29 -2.71
N TYR A 39 -10.79 -0.62 -1.57
CA TYR A 39 -11.64 -0.87 -0.40
C TYR A 39 -13.10 -0.50 -0.63
N GLU A 40 -13.35 0.59 -1.36
CA GLU A 40 -14.71 0.99 -1.72
C GLU A 40 -15.35 -0.03 -2.66
N GLU A 41 -14.66 -0.46 -3.72
CA GLU A 41 -15.22 -1.35 -4.74
C GLU A 41 -15.31 -2.82 -4.29
N GLN A 42 -14.30 -3.32 -3.58
CA GLN A 42 -14.24 -4.73 -3.17
C GLN A 42 -14.98 -4.99 -1.85
N TYR A 43 -15.00 -4.00 -0.94
CA TYR A 43 -15.55 -4.19 0.40
C TYR A 43 -16.67 -3.23 0.77
N GLY A 44 -17.01 -2.24 -0.07
CA GLY A 44 -17.99 -1.22 0.27
C GLY A 44 -17.56 -0.34 1.45
N ILE A 45 -16.25 -0.21 1.70
CA ILE A 45 -15.70 0.54 2.83
C ILE A 45 -15.12 1.87 2.32
N PRO A 46 -15.79 3.00 2.59
CA PRO A 46 -15.23 4.31 2.28
C PRO A 46 -14.15 4.67 3.30
N LEU A 47 -12.88 4.46 2.93
CA LEU A 47 -11.75 4.90 3.74
C LEU A 47 -11.63 6.43 3.71
N TYR A 48 -11.04 7.00 4.77
CA TYR A 48 -10.86 8.46 4.88
C TYR A 48 -9.91 8.99 3.80
N ASP A 49 -10.34 9.98 3.01
CA ASP A 49 -9.53 10.62 1.97
C ASP A 49 -8.51 11.60 2.56
N TYR A 50 -7.42 11.03 3.08
CA TYR A 50 -6.28 11.78 3.60
C TYR A 50 -5.55 12.66 2.56
N PRO A 51 -5.37 12.25 1.28
CA PRO A 51 -4.82 13.09 0.23
C PRO A 51 -5.47 14.48 0.11
N SER A 52 -6.77 14.59 0.37
CA SER A 52 -7.49 15.87 0.42
C SER A 52 -6.90 16.90 1.41
N GLU A 53 -6.16 16.43 2.44
CA GLU A 53 -5.49 17.28 3.42
C GLU A 53 -4.13 17.82 2.96
N LYS A 54 -3.70 17.57 1.70
CA LYS A 54 -2.40 17.98 1.12
C LYS A 54 -1.17 17.47 1.87
N LYS A 55 -1.29 16.36 2.59
CA LYS A 55 -0.18 15.80 3.36
C LYS A 55 0.50 14.67 2.58
N TYR A 56 1.83 14.72 2.52
CA TYR A 56 2.68 13.77 1.78
C TYR A 56 2.94 12.44 2.49
N PHE A 57 2.40 12.25 3.70
CA PHE A 57 2.84 11.21 4.63
C PHE A 57 1.65 10.49 5.23
N PHE A 58 1.60 9.16 5.23
CA PHE A 58 0.49 8.45 5.85
C PHE A 58 0.60 8.47 7.38
N LYS A 59 -0.48 8.79 8.09
CA LYS A 59 -0.58 8.39 9.49
C LYS A 59 -1.24 7.02 9.54
N THR A 60 -0.54 6.04 10.08
CA THR A 60 -1.04 4.67 10.28
C THR A 60 -2.37 4.66 11.01
N ASP A 61 -2.55 5.57 11.96
CA ASP A 61 -3.76 5.74 12.75
C ASP A 61 -4.98 6.05 11.88
N TYR A 62 -4.83 6.76 10.74
CA TYR A 62 -5.97 6.97 9.85
C TYR A 62 -6.43 5.66 9.23
N ILE A 63 -5.51 4.79 8.77
CA ILE A 63 -5.89 3.50 8.20
C ILE A 63 -6.42 2.57 9.29
N GLN A 64 -5.78 2.54 10.46
CA GLN A 64 -6.24 1.75 11.61
C GLN A 64 -7.65 2.13 12.06
N ASN A 65 -8.01 3.42 11.98
CA ASN A 65 -9.29 3.96 12.43
C ASN A 65 -10.33 4.17 11.31
N ALA A 66 -9.94 4.17 10.03
CA ALA A 66 -10.82 4.49 8.90
C ALA A 66 -11.76 3.35 8.49
N ALA A 67 -11.46 2.10 8.87
CA ALA A 67 -12.42 1.03 8.70
C ALA A 67 -13.51 1.16 9.79
N PRO A 68 -14.81 1.24 9.45
CA PRO A 68 -15.90 1.37 10.43
C PRO A 68 -16.01 0.21 11.43
N VAL A 69 -15.24 -0.87 11.22
CA VAL A 69 -15.12 -2.06 12.10
C VAL A 69 -13.71 -2.22 12.71
N GLY A 70 -12.80 -1.28 12.44
CA GLY A 70 -11.39 -1.36 12.81
C GLY A 70 -10.58 -2.34 11.95
N ASN A 71 -9.26 -2.34 12.15
CA ASN A 71 -8.34 -3.29 11.53
C ASN A 71 -7.61 -4.11 12.60
N THR A 72 -7.25 -5.35 12.27
CA THR A 72 -6.36 -6.18 13.07
C THR A 72 -4.92 -6.00 12.59
N GLU A 73 -4.02 -5.61 13.49
CA GLU A 73 -2.58 -5.63 13.21
C GLU A 73 -2.13 -7.08 13.07
N VAL A 74 -1.61 -7.45 11.90
CA VAL A 74 -1.08 -8.82 11.65
C VAL A 74 0.45 -8.83 11.69
N TYR A 75 1.08 -7.68 11.48
CA TYR A 75 2.52 -7.52 11.59
C TYR A 75 2.88 -6.09 11.95
N LYS A 76 3.89 -5.93 12.81
CA LYS A 76 4.55 -4.67 13.11
C LYS A 76 6.06 -4.86 13.11
N GLY A 77 6.69 -4.33 12.08
CA GLY A 77 8.11 -4.40 11.83
C GLY A 77 8.90 -3.23 12.41
N ASN A 78 10.22 -3.33 12.27
CA ASN A 78 11.17 -2.29 12.66
C ASN A 78 12.23 -2.01 11.57
N ASN A 79 12.00 -2.50 10.34
CA ASN A 79 12.93 -2.48 9.19
C ASN A 79 14.25 -3.22 9.39
N MET A 80 14.37 -4.09 10.39
CA MET A 80 15.57 -4.92 10.56
C MET A 80 15.43 -6.29 9.91
N GLU A 81 14.20 -6.79 9.77
CA GLU A 81 13.91 -8.12 9.24
C GLU A 81 12.82 -8.04 8.16
N PRO A 82 12.94 -8.77 7.04
CA PRO A 82 11.88 -8.89 6.06
C PRO A 82 10.60 -9.47 6.66
N PHE A 83 9.46 -8.96 6.20
CA PHE A 83 8.16 -9.51 6.55
C PHE A 83 7.85 -10.80 5.77
N ASP A 84 7.36 -11.82 6.47
CA ASP A 84 6.86 -13.06 5.86
C ASP A 84 5.44 -12.86 5.30
N HIS A 85 5.33 -12.71 3.98
CA HIS A 85 4.04 -12.48 3.32
C HIS A 85 3.11 -13.71 3.30
N THR A 86 3.59 -14.90 3.65
CA THR A 86 2.77 -16.13 3.55
C THR A 86 1.61 -16.16 4.55
N ILE A 87 1.64 -15.30 5.58
CA ILE A 87 0.56 -15.15 6.56
C ILE A 87 -0.54 -14.16 6.11
N MET A 88 -0.32 -13.44 5.01
CA MET A 88 -1.26 -12.44 4.51
C MET A 88 -2.45 -13.06 3.80
N GLN A 89 -3.54 -12.30 3.79
CA GLN A 89 -4.78 -12.60 3.08
C GLN A 89 -5.10 -11.47 2.10
N GLU A 90 -5.83 -11.80 1.04
CA GLU A 90 -6.30 -10.83 0.06
C GLU A 90 -6.96 -9.62 0.75
N GLY A 91 -6.50 -8.42 0.39
CA GLY A 91 -6.96 -7.18 0.99
C GLY A 91 -6.13 -6.68 2.17
N ASP A 92 -5.18 -7.47 2.69
CA ASP A 92 -4.26 -6.98 3.71
C ASP A 92 -3.46 -5.78 3.18
N VAL A 93 -3.39 -4.72 3.98
CA VAL A 93 -2.72 -3.47 3.60
C VAL A 93 -1.30 -3.48 4.15
N MET A 94 -0.34 -3.41 3.24
CA MET A 94 1.09 -3.30 3.56
C MET A 94 1.49 -1.82 3.59
N ILE A 95 2.03 -1.37 4.72
CA ILE A 95 2.54 -0.01 4.90
C ILE A 95 4.06 -0.07 5.00
N MET A 96 4.73 0.66 4.13
CA MET A 96 6.15 0.52 3.88
C MET A 96 6.92 1.83 4.06
N ARG A 97 8.22 1.68 4.32
CA ARG A 97 9.20 2.75 4.44
C ARG A 97 10.33 2.59 3.42
N LEU A 98 10.14 3.16 2.24
CA LEU A 98 11.07 3.05 1.11
C LEU A 98 12.21 4.08 1.11
N TYR A 99 12.19 5.12 1.96
CA TYR A 99 13.25 6.15 1.99
C TYR A 99 14.03 6.13 3.30
N ILE A 100 15.27 5.66 3.23
CA ILE A 100 16.29 5.85 4.28
C ILE A 100 17.18 7.07 3.96
N ASP A 101 17.30 7.47 2.69
CA ASP A 101 18.00 8.69 2.26
C ASP A 101 17.07 9.72 1.59
N PRO A 102 17.30 11.03 1.80
CA PRO A 102 16.44 12.09 1.29
C PRO A 102 16.52 12.17 -0.24
N LEU A 103 15.34 12.09 -0.88
CA LEU A 103 15.17 12.47 -2.28
C LEU A 103 15.70 13.91 -2.44
N ARG A 104 16.74 14.10 -3.25
CA ARG A 104 17.19 15.43 -3.72
C ARG A 104 16.06 16.06 -4.54
N GLY A 105 15.11 16.68 -3.87
CA GLY A 105 13.87 17.19 -4.46
C GLY A 105 12.90 17.89 -3.49
N GLY A 106 13.25 18.05 -2.21
CA GLY A 106 12.55 18.99 -1.33
C GLY A 106 11.51 18.41 -0.36
N TYR A 107 11.44 17.09 -0.18
CA TYR A 107 10.63 16.51 0.89
C TYR A 107 11.36 16.68 2.24
N ARG A 108 10.87 17.59 3.08
CA ARG A 108 11.39 17.81 4.45
C ARG A 108 10.83 16.77 5.41
N ASN A 109 11.69 16.24 6.27
CA ASN A 109 11.31 15.53 7.50
C ASN A 109 10.42 16.46 8.33
N ALA A 110 9.12 16.18 8.37
CA ALA A 110 8.19 16.92 9.22
C ALA A 110 8.39 16.45 10.66
N GLU A 111 9.15 17.23 11.42
CA GLU A 111 9.14 17.25 12.89
C GLU A 111 9.21 15.89 13.58
N GLY A 112 10.24 15.08 13.30
CA GLY A 112 10.57 13.92 14.16
C GLY A 112 9.55 12.79 14.19
N HIS A 113 8.51 12.84 13.34
CA HIS A 113 7.58 11.74 13.18
C HIS A 113 8.15 10.70 12.20
N ARG A 114 7.96 9.42 12.51
CA ARG A 114 8.26 8.31 11.58
C ARG A 114 7.22 8.36 10.46
N LEU A 115 7.67 8.60 9.23
CA LEU A 115 6.77 8.78 8.08
C LEU A 115 6.89 7.57 7.14
N CYS A 116 5.86 6.73 7.12
CA CYS A 116 5.69 5.73 6.08
C CYS A 116 5.34 6.46 4.77
N ASN A 117 5.93 6.01 3.65
CA ASN A 117 5.94 6.76 2.39
C ASN A 117 5.36 5.95 1.22
N HIS A 118 5.01 4.68 1.44
CA HIS A 118 4.41 3.83 0.42
C HIS A 118 3.45 2.83 1.03
N ILE A 119 2.45 2.44 0.25
CA ILE A 119 1.38 1.54 0.66
C ILE A 119 0.97 0.67 -0.52
N GLY A 120 0.59 -0.57 -0.23
CA GLY A 120 0.11 -1.53 -1.21
C GLY A 120 -0.92 -2.47 -0.59
N ILE A 121 -1.69 -3.14 -1.45
CA ILE A 121 -2.63 -4.18 -1.07
C ILE A 121 -2.06 -5.52 -1.48
N TYR A 122 -2.02 -6.44 -0.53
CA TYR A 122 -1.75 -7.84 -0.85
C TYR A 122 -2.96 -8.45 -1.56
N LEU A 123 -2.71 -9.07 -2.70
CA LEU A 123 -3.74 -9.71 -3.51
C LEU A 123 -3.81 -11.19 -3.17
N GLU A 124 -2.87 -11.98 -3.67
CA GLU A 124 -2.74 -13.39 -3.37
C GLU A 124 -1.35 -13.86 -3.81
N GLY A 125 -0.83 -14.95 -3.23
CA GLY A 125 0.33 -15.65 -3.77
C GLY A 125 1.57 -14.77 -3.95
N GLY A 126 1.85 -13.87 -3.00
CA GLY A 126 3.02 -12.99 -3.12
C GLY A 126 2.85 -11.84 -4.12
N TYR A 127 1.64 -11.54 -4.59
CA TYR A 127 1.40 -10.36 -5.44
C TYR A 127 0.85 -9.18 -4.66
N MET A 128 1.34 -7.99 -4.98
CA MET A 128 0.90 -6.73 -4.40
C MET A 128 0.39 -5.78 -5.47
N LEU A 129 -0.81 -5.22 -5.27
CA LEU A 129 -1.27 -4.04 -5.99
C LEU A 129 -0.66 -2.80 -5.34
N HIS A 130 -0.01 -1.96 -6.13
CA HIS A 130 0.47 -0.66 -5.67
C HIS A 130 0.45 0.37 -6.79
N HIS A 131 0.60 1.63 -6.41
CA HIS A 131 0.81 2.72 -7.35
C HIS A 131 2.19 3.34 -7.10
N PRO A 132 3.18 3.15 -7.98
CA PRO A 132 4.49 3.78 -7.88
C PRO A 132 4.39 5.31 -8.03
N TYR A 133 5.27 6.04 -7.34
CA TYR A 133 5.35 7.50 -7.46
C TYR A 133 5.62 7.91 -8.93
N GLN A 134 4.77 8.80 -9.45
CA GLN A 134 4.82 9.27 -10.85
C GLN A 134 4.71 8.14 -11.91
N GLY A 135 4.25 6.96 -11.52
CA GLY A 135 4.07 5.82 -12.39
C GLY A 135 2.60 5.47 -12.64
N TYR A 136 2.39 4.33 -13.27
CA TYR A 136 1.09 3.69 -13.43
C TYR A 136 0.88 2.64 -12.34
N SER A 137 -0.35 2.46 -11.89
CA SER A 137 -0.68 1.36 -10.98
C SER A 137 -0.34 0.02 -11.63
N ARG A 138 0.25 -0.88 -10.83
CA ARG A 138 0.74 -2.16 -11.31
C ARG A 138 0.68 -3.23 -10.23
N ILE A 139 0.80 -4.48 -10.66
CA ILE A 139 1.07 -5.61 -9.77
C ILE A 139 2.57 -5.80 -9.67
N GLU A 140 3.03 -6.02 -8.44
CA GLU A 140 4.41 -6.34 -8.12
C GLU A 140 4.50 -7.78 -7.58
N ASP A 141 5.53 -8.51 -7.98
CA ASP A 141 5.87 -9.84 -7.47
C ASP A 141 6.80 -9.73 -6.25
N LEU A 142 6.28 -9.97 -5.05
CA LEU A 142 7.02 -9.89 -3.78
C LEU A 142 8.04 -11.02 -3.59
N GLU A 143 7.93 -12.13 -4.31
CA GLU A 143 8.93 -13.20 -4.30
C GLU A 143 10.01 -12.99 -5.37
N GLY A 144 9.81 -12.03 -6.27
CA GLY A 144 10.72 -11.65 -7.35
C GLY A 144 11.30 -10.24 -7.19
N GLU A 145 11.09 -9.40 -8.20
CA GLU A 145 11.63 -8.04 -8.29
C GLU A 145 11.12 -7.12 -7.15
N GLY A 146 9.95 -7.43 -6.61
CA GLY A 146 9.33 -6.71 -5.50
C GLY A 146 9.77 -7.11 -4.10
N SER A 147 10.71 -8.06 -3.96
CA SER A 147 11.13 -8.56 -2.63
C SER A 147 11.61 -7.47 -1.67
N MET A 148 12.14 -6.36 -2.18
CA MET A 148 12.48 -5.18 -1.38
C MET A 148 11.31 -4.64 -0.55
N TYR A 149 10.07 -4.73 -1.05
CA TYR A 149 8.88 -4.25 -0.34
C TYR A 149 8.65 -5.00 0.97
N LEU A 150 9.01 -6.29 1.03
CA LEU A 150 8.93 -7.09 2.26
C LEU A 150 9.92 -6.60 3.31
N SER A 151 11.13 -6.21 2.90
CA SER A 151 12.16 -5.65 3.79
C SER A 151 11.80 -4.29 4.35
N TYR A 152 11.00 -3.52 3.60
CA TYR A 152 10.57 -2.18 3.99
C TYR A 152 9.18 -2.13 4.62
N THR A 153 8.50 -3.27 4.77
CA THR A 153 7.18 -3.32 5.41
C THR A 153 7.34 -3.06 6.91
N GLU A 154 6.65 -2.05 7.42
CA GLU A 154 6.65 -1.70 8.85
C GLU A 154 5.35 -2.10 9.55
N LEU A 155 4.26 -2.20 8.81
CA LEU A 155 2.95 -2.50 9.37
C LEU A 155 2.10 -3.20 8.32
N VAL A 156 1.41 -4.25 8.73
CA VAL A 156 0.37 -4.88 7.93
C VAL A 156 -0.94 -4.88 8.70
N LEU A 157 -1.99 -4.41 8.04
CA LEU A 157 -3.33 -4.27 8.60
C LEU A 157 -4.31 -5.15 7.85
N ARG A 158 -5.05 -5.97 8.60
CA ARG A 158 -6.15 -6.79 8.10
C ARG A 158 -7.49 -6.15 8.41
N LYS A 159 -8.39 -6.11 7.44
CA LYS A 159 -9.80 -5.75 7.67
C LYS A 159 -10.42 -6.69 8.69
N LYS A 160 -11.04 -6.15 9.75
CA LYS A 160 -11.81 -6.99 10.68
C LYS A 160 -13.06 -7.54 9.97
N SER A 161 -13.27 -8.85 10.10
CA SER A 161 -14.43 -9.57 9.55
C SER A 161 -15.71 -9.24 10.29
#